data_AF-A0A0S7BEY9-F1
#
_entry.id   AF-A0A0S7BEY9-F1
#
_cell.length_a   1.000
_cell.length_b   1.000
_cell.length_c   1.000
_cell.angle_alpha   90.00
_cell.angle_beta   90.00
_cell.angle_gamma   90.00
#
_symmetry.space_group_name_H-M   'P 1'
#
loop_
_entity.id
_entity.type
_entity.pdbx_description
1 polymer ?
#
loop_
_entity_poly.entity_id
_entity_poly.type
_entity_poly.pdbx_seq_one_letter_code
_entity_poly.pdbx_strand_id
1 'polypeptide(L)'
;MRFKSLEFNLRELAGSMGDFGTLLPLAIGYIAVNGLNPAGFLVMMGLANIVTGLVYGLPMPIEPMKVLAAVAIAQHWSPSLIYASGFAMDVIWLFFAATNLVGWISKVTPKSVI
;
A
#
# COMPACT_ATOMS: atom_id res chain seq x y z
N MET A 1 16.95 -9.68 -21.57
CA MET A 1 15.69 -9.93 -20.84
C MET A 1 14.57 -9.29 -21.65
N ARG A 2 13.60 -10.07 -22.15
CA ARG A 2 12.48 -9.56 -22.95
C ARG A 2 11.46 -8.92 -22.00
N PHE A 3 11.36 -7.59 -21.98
CA PHE A 3 10.17 -6.90 -21.46
C PHE A 3 9.01 -7.26 -22.39
N LYS A 4 8.27 -8.33 -22.06
CA LYS A 4 7.04 -8.71 -22.77
C LYS A 4 5.98 -7.68 -22.40
N SER A 5 5.83 -6.70 -23.29
CA SER A 5 4.70 -5.78 -23.49
C SER A 5 3.82 -5.50 -22.27
N LEU A 6 3.95 -4.29 -21.71
CA LEU A 6 2.82 -3.61 -21.06
C LEU A 6 1.69 -3.55 -22.10
N GLU A 7 0.72 -4.46 -22.01
CA GLU A 7 -0.40 -4.52 -22.93
C GLU A 7 -1.55 -3.71 -22.35
N PHE A 8 -1.60 -2.42 -22.70
CA PHE A 8 -2.73 -1.55 -22.38
C PHE A 8 -4.02 -2.07 -23.06
N ASN A 9 -4.65 -3.04 -22.43
CA ASN A 9 -5.87 -3.70 -22.86
C ASN A 9 -7.01 -3.33 -21.90
N LEU A 10 -8.25 -3.36 -22.38
CA LEU A 10 -9.46 -3.21 -21.57
C LEU A 10 -9.48 -4.17 -20.37
N ARG A 11 -8.82 -5.33 -20.48
CA ARG A 11 -8.65 -6.28 -19.37
C ARG A 11 -7.70 -5.77 -18.28
N GLU A 12 -6.58 -5.17 -18.64
CA GLU A 12 -5.67 -4.56 -17.66
C GLU A 12 -6.31 -3.32 -17.02
N LEU A 13 -7.05 -2.55 -17.81
CA LEU A 13 -7.83 -1.42 -17.29
C LEU A 13 -8.90 -1.88 -16.29
N ALA A 14 -9.69 -2.90 -16.64
CA ALA A 14 -10.68 -3.47 -15.72
C ALA A 14 -10.02 -4.07 -14.46
N GLY A 15 -8.86 -4.74 -14.62
CA GLY A 15 -8.08 -5.27 -13.51
C GLY A 15 -7.55 -4.19 -12.57
N SER A 16 -7.11 -3.05 -13.11
CA SER A 16 -6.61 -1.92 -12.32
C SER A 16 -7.67 -1.29 -11.41
N MET A 17 -8.94 -1.39 -11.78
CA MET A 17 -10.07 -0.88 -10.99
C MET A 17 -10.57 -1.87 -9.94
N GLY A 18 -10.06 -3.11 -9.93
CA GLY A 18 -10.55 -4.16 -9.02
C GLY A 18 -10.35 -3.84 -7.53
N ASP A 19 -9.30 -3.09 -7.21
CA ASP A 19 -8.92 -2.73 -5.85
C ASP A 19 -9.70 -1.53 -5.28
N PHE A 20 -10.44 -0.81 -6.13
CA PHE A 20 -11.22 0.35 -5.69
C PHE A 20 -12.32 0.01 -4.68
N GLY A 21 -12.81 -1.24 -4.68
CA GLY A 21 -13.80 -1.69 -3.72
C GLY A 21 -13.34 -1.63 -2.26
N THR A 22 -12.05 -1.82 -2.00
CA THR A 22 -11.45 -1.77 -0.66
C THR A 22 -10.70 -0.46 -0.42
N LEU A 23 -10.07 0.10 -1.45
CA LEU A 23 -9.37 1.37 -1.38
C LEU A 23 -10.32 2.54 -1.09
N LEU A 24 -11.48 2.62 -1.76
CA LEU A 24 -12.40 3.77 -1.59
C LEU A 24 -12.98 3.88 -0.17
N PRO A 25 -13.50 2.80 0.46
CA PRO A 25 -13.99 2.89 1.83
C PRO A 25 -12.91 3.32 2.82
N LEU A 26 -11.68 2.81 2.67
CA LEU A 26 -10.56 3.15 3.55
C LEU A 26 -10.11 4.60 3.34
N ALA A 27 -9.99 5.05 2.09
CA ALA A 27 -9.65 6.42 1.75
C ALA A 27 -10.69 7.41 2.29
N ILE A 28 -11.98 7.13 2.10
CA ILE A 28 -13.07 7.94 2.63
C ILE A 28 -13.02 7.95 4.15
N GLY A 29 -12.76 6.81 4.80
CA GLY A 29 -12.56 6.74 6.25
C GLY A 29 -11.46 7.68 6.74
N TYR A 30 -10.29 7.65 6.12
CA TYR A 30 -9.19 8.55 6.46
C TYR A 30 -9.51 10.04 6.25
N ILE A 31 -10.20 10.37 5.16
CA ILE A 31 -10.53 11.77 4.85
C ILE A 31 -11.63 12.27 5.79
N ALA A 32 -12.71 11.51 5.95
CA ALA A 32 -13.88 11.94 6.71
C ALA A 32 -13.68 11.89 8.23
N VAL A 33 -12.93 10.92 8.73
CA VAL A 33 -12.79 10.68 10.18
C VAL A 33 -11.52 11.33 10.73
N ASN A 34 -10.43 11.29 9.97
CA ASN A 34 -9.12 11.76 10.43
C ASN A 34 -8.73 13.13 9.84
N GLY A 35 -9.54 13.69 8.94
CA GLY A 35 -9.30 15.00 8.32
C GLY A 35 -8.08 15.02 7.40
N LEU A 36 -7.72 13.87 6.82
CA LEU A 36 -6.55 13.76 5.97
C LEU A 36 -6.76 14.52 4.65
N ASN A 37 -5.73 15.20 4.15
CA ASN A 37 -5.84 15.97 2.90
C ASN A 37 -6.10 15.03 1.71
N PRO A 38 -7.28 15.11 1.06
CA PRO A 38 -7.66 14.16 0.01
C PRO A 38 -6.80 14.29 -1.24
N ALA A 39 -6.41 15.52 -1.61
CA ALA A 39 -5.59 15.76 -2.78
C ALA A 39 -4.19 15.17 -2.60
N GLY A 40 -3.54 15.45 -1.45
CA GLY A 40 -2.22 14.91 -1.15
C GLY A 40 -2.22 13.37 -1.09
N PHE A 41 -3.24 12.79 -0.44
CA PHE A 41 -3.37 11.34 -0.32
C PHE A 41 -3.57 10.66 -1.68
N LEU A 42 -4.55 11.09 -2.48
CA LEU A 42 -4.88 10.47 -3.77
C LEU A 42 -3.77 10.66 -4.80
N VAL A 43 -3.14 11.84 -4.83
CA VAL A 43 -2.00 12.10 -5.74
C VAL A 43 -0.81 11.22 -5.39
N MET A 44 -0.44 11.11 -4.11
CA MET A 44 0.70 10.27 -3.71
C MET A 44 0.41 8.79 -3.94
N MET A 45 -0.81 8.32 -3.68
CA MET A 45 -1.23 6.94 -3.98
C MET A 45 -1.16 6.64 -5.49
N GLY A 46 -1.64 7.55 -6.33
CA GLY A 46 -1.56 7.42 -7.79
C GLY A 46 -0.12 7.37 -8.29
N LEU A 47 0.73 8.30 -7.83
CA LEU A 47 2.15 8.32 -8.17
C LEU A 47 2.85 7.04 -7.71
N ALA A 48 2.58 6.58 -6.50
CA ALA A 48 3.17 5.36 -5.97
C ALA A 48 2.77 4.14 -6.82
N ASN A 49 1.50 4.00 -7.22
CA ASN A 49 1.03 2.93 -8.10
C ASN A 49 1.69 2.96 -9.48
N ILE A 50 1.93 4.16 -10.04
CA ILE A 50 2.66 4.31 -11.31
C ILE A 50 4.11 3.86 -11.13
N VAL A 51 4.80 4.33 -10.07
CA VAL A 51 6.20 3.98 -9.81
C VAL A 51 6.36 2.49 -9.57
N THR A 52 5.53 1.87 -8.73
CA THR A 52 5.59 0.43 -8.47
C THR A 52 5.24 -0.39 -9.70
N GLY A 53 4.26 0.04 -10.49
CA GLY A 53 3.93 -0.58 -11.78
C GLY A 53 5.10 -0.56 -12.76
N LEU A 54 5.85 0.54 -12.82
CA LEU A 54 7.04 0.67 -13.68
C LEU A 54 8.25 -0.12 -13.17
N VAL A 55 8.49 -0.13 -11.85
CA VAL A 55 9.65 -0.79 -11.23
C VAL A 55 9.49 -2.32 -11.23
N TYR A 56 8.32 -2.82 -10.82
CA TYR A 56 8.06 -4.25 -10.68
C TYR A 56 7.48 -4.89 -11.95
N GLY A 57 7.02 -4.07 -12.91
CA GLY A 57 6.44 -4.56 -14.17
C GLY A 57 5.08 -5.24 -14.00
N LEU A 58 4.43 -5.07 -12.85
CA LEU A 58 3.11 -5.62 -12.54
C LEU A 58 2.28 -4.54 -11.82
N PRO A 59 0.99 -4.37 -12.15
CA PRO A 59 0.11 -3.50 -11.39
C PRO A 59 -0.07 -4.09 -9.99
N MET A 60 0.69 -3.60 -9.02
CA MET A 60 0.54 -3.96 -7.62
C MET A 60 -0.34 -2.92 -6.92
N PRO A 61 -1.51 -3.32 -6.40
CA PRO A 61 -2.35 -2.41 -5.64
C PRO A 61 -1.64 -1.95 -4.38
N ILE A 62 -1.43 -0.64 -4.26
CA ILE A 62 -0.99 -0.03 -3.02
C ILE A 62 -2.25 0.34 -2.24
N GLU A 63 -2.52 -0.40 -1.18
CA GLU A 63 -3.61 -0.10 -0.25
C GLU A 63 -3.04 0.41 1.09
N PRO A 64 -3.79 1.26 1.82
CA PRO A 64 -3.50 1.48 3.23
C PRO A 64 -3.58 0.15 3.97
N MET A 65 -2.59 -0.13 4.82
CA MET A 65 -2.60 -1.36 5.62
C MET A 65 -3.89 -1.41 6.45
N LYS A 66 -4.75 -2.41 6.19
CA LYS A 66 -6.13 -2.49 6.73
C LYS A 66 -6.16 -2.37 8.25
N VAL A 67 -5.17 -2.93 8.93
CA VAL A 67 -5.00 -2.83 10.39
C VAL A 67 -4.74 -1.39 10.82
N LEU A 68 -3.81 -0.70 10.17
CA LEU A 68 -3.49 0.69 10.47
C LEU A 68 -4.70 1.60 10.23
N ALA A 69 -5.43 1.37 9.12
CA ALA A 69 -6.63 2.12 8.79
C ALA A 69 -7.75 1.93 9.81
N ALA A 70 -8.02 0.68 10.21
CA ALA A 70 -9.01 0.39 11.23
C ALA A 70 -8.68 1.07 12.57
N VAL A 71 -7.42 1.02 13.00
CA VAL A 71 -6.98 1.65 14.25
C VAL A 71 -7.04 3.17 14.15
N ALA A 72 -6.54 3.76 13.06
CA ALA A 72 -6.52 5.19 12.86
C ALA A 72 -7.93 5.79 12.86
N ILE A 73 -8.88 5.12 12.19
CA ILE A 73 -10.29 5.52 12.14
C ILE A 73 -10.93 5.35 13.52
N ALA A 74 -10.73 4.20 14.19
CA ALA A 74 -11.33 3.93 15.50
C ALA A 74 -10.83 4.87 16.61
N GLN A 75 -9.58 5.34 16.51
CA GLN A 75 -8.93 6.18 17.51
C GLN A 75 -8.85 7.66 17.09
N HIS A 76 -9.48 8.05 15.97
CA HIS A 76 -9.46 9.42 15.45
C HIS A 76 -8.06 10.04 15.42
N TRP A 77 -7.08 9.30 14.89
CA TRP A 77 -5.70 9.76 14.83
C TRP A 77 -5.56 11.05 14.01
N SER A 78 -4.71 11.95 14.47
CA SER A 78 -4.35 13.13 13.69
C SER A 78 -3.61 12.74 12.40
N PRO A 79 -3.73 13.53 11.31
CA PRO A 79 -3.02 13.26 10.06
C PRO A 79 -1.51 13.10 10.22
N SER A 80 -0.90 13.87 11.13
CA SER A 80 0.53 13.77 11.44
C SER A 80 0.94 12.40 11.95
N LEU A 81 0.09 11.74 12.75
CA LEU A 81 0.38 10.42 13.29
C LEU A 81 0.29 9.35 12.19
N ILE A 82 -0.62 9.51 11.24
CA ILE A 82 -0.75 8.64 10.07
C ILE A 82 0.52 8.73 9.22
N TYR A 83 0.99 9.95 8.90
CA TYR A 83 2.24 10.13 8.16
C TYR A 83 3.45 9.57 8.92
N ALA A 84 3.53 9.79 10.23
CA ALA A 84 4.60 9.24 11.06
C ALA A 84 4.60 7.70 11.06
N SER A 85 3.42 7.08 11.14
CA SER A 85 3.30 5.62 11.08
C SER A 85 3.70 5.04 9.73
N GLY A 86 3.35 5.72 8.62
CA GLY A 86 3.81 5.36 7.28
C GLY A 86 5.32 5.45 7.15
N PHE A 87 5.93 6.54 7.65
CA PHE A 87 7.38 6.71 7.64
C PHE A 87 8.11 5.68 8.52
N ALA A 88 7.60 5.42 9.73
CA ALA A 88 8.16 4.40 10.61
C ALA A 88 8.10 3.00 9.96
N MET A 89 7.00 2.69 9.29
CA MET A 89 6.83 1.43 8.57
C MET A 89 7.84 1.31 7.42
N ASP A 90 8.04 2.37 6.63
CA ASP A 90 9.05 2.40 5.56
C ASP A 90 10.46 2.13 6.09
N VAL A 91 10.86 2.80 7.17
CA VAL A 91 12.18 2.58 7.82
C VAL A 91 12.33 1.13 8.29
N ILE A 92 11.29 0.56 8.90
CA ILE A 92 11.32 -0.85 9.36
C ILE A 92 11.46 -1.81 8.19
N TRP A 93 10.70 -1.62 7.11
CA TRP A 93 10.77 -2.48 5.93
C TRP A 93 12.09 -2.33 5.19
N LEU A 94 12.63 -1.11 5.05
CA LEU A 94 13.94 -0.87 4.47
C LEU A 94 15.03 -1.57 5.30
N PHE A 95 14.94 -1.51 6.62
CA PHE A 95 15.87 -2.22 7.50
C PHE A 95 15.78 -3.74 7.32
N PHE A 96 14.57 -4.31 7.25
CA PHE A 96 14.38 -5.74 7.00
C PHE A 96 14.85 -6.19 5.62
N ALA A 97 14.63 -5.35 4.59
CA ALA A 97 15.12 -5.60 3.25
C ALA A 97 16.65 -5.56 3.18
N ALA A 98 17.29 -4.58 3.83
CA ALA A 98 18.74 -4.44 3.86
C ALA A 98 19.44 -5.58 4.62
N THR A 99 18.84 -6.06 5.71
CA THR A 99 19.40 -7.14 6.55
C THR A 99 19.00 -8.54 6.09
N ASN A 100 18.11 -8.67 5.10
CA ASN A 100 17.52 -9.93 4.64
C ASN A 100 16.87 -10.75 5.78
N LEU A 101 16.38 -10.05 6.82
CA LEU A 101 15.76 -10.66 7.98
C LEU A 101 14.49 -11.43 7.61
N VAL A 102 13.76 -10.93 6.60
CA VAL A 102 12.52 -11.56 6.10
C VAL A 102 12.77 -12.99 5.63
N GLY A 103 13.89 -13.25 4.96
CA GLY A 103 14.26 -14.59 4.51
C GLY A 103 14.58 -15.54 5.66
N TRP A 104 15.11 -15.02 6.78
CA TRP A 104 15.33 -15.80 7.99
C TRP A 104 14.02 -16.09 8.72
N ILE A 105 13.17 -15.07 8.92
CA ILE A 105 11.84 -15.21 9.56
C ILE A 105 11.00 -16.25 8.81
N SER A 106 10.96 -16.15 7.48
CA SER A 106 10.19 -17.09 6.64
C SER A 106 10.63 -18.55 6.78
N LYS A 107 11.89 -18.83 7.17
CA LYS A 107 12.37 -20.20 7.42
C LYS A 107 11.95 -20.74 8.79
N VAL A 108 11.76 -19.85 9.76
CA VAL A 108 11.42 -20.19 11.14
C VAL A 108 9.91 -20.26 11.35
N THR A 109 9.12 -19.48 10.59
CA THR A 109 7.66 -19.45 10.71
C THR A 109 7.03 -20.76 10.20
N PRO A 110 6.33 -21.53 11.07
CA PRO A 110 5.61 -22.71 10.65
C PRO A 110 4.43 -22.34 9.73
N LYS A 111 4.16 -23.18 8.73
CA LYS A 111 3.05 -22.95 7.78
C LYS A 111 1.66 -22.88 8.43
N SER A 112 1.51 -23.37 9.65
CA SER A 112 0.24 -23.33 10.40
C SER A 112 -0.11 -21.96 10.97
N VAL A 113 0.82 -21.01 10.96
CA VAL A 113 0.65 -19.66 11.53
C VAL A 113 0.30 -18.62 10.46
N ILE A 114 0.56 -18.94 9.19
CA ILE A 114 0.28 -18.11 8.00
C ILE A 114 -1.11 -18.46 7.47
#